data_AF-A0A3D2LD37-F1
#
_entry.id   AF-A0A3D2LD37-F1
#
_cell.length_a   1.000
_cell.length_b   1.000
_cell.length_c   1.000
_cell.angle_alpha   90.00
_cell.angle_beta   90.00
_cell.angle_gamma   90.00
#
_symmetry.space_group_name_H-M   'P 1'
#
loop_
_entity.id
_entity.type
_entity.pdbx_description
1 polymer ?
#
loop_
_entity_poly.entity_id
_entity_poly.type
_entity_poly.pdbx_seq_one_letter_code
_entity_poly.pdbx_strand_id
1 'polypeptide(L)'
;MTDASAPQNPQPQGTPPQAPAMRVLGQYIKDLSFENPGVGPVQAQPNIDLGIDVGATPHADGNGLYEVSLKLSAKATAEQAVLFICELDYAGLFQIQNAQQG
;
A
#
# COMPACT_ATOMS: atom_id res chain seq x y z
N MET A 1 8.30 -62.68 32.68
CA MET A 1 8.48 -61.64 31.65
C MET A 1 7.66 -60.44 32.10
N THR A 2 8.30 -59.46 32.72
CA THR A 2 7.70 -58.16 33.07
C THR A 2 8.64 -57.12 32.49
N ASP A 3 8.31 -56.64 31.29
CA ASP A 3 9.03 -55.55 30.64
C ASP A 3 8.48 -54.25 31.23
N ALA A 4 9.32 -53.53 31.96
CA ALA A 4 8.97 -52.24 32.56
C ALA A 4 9.37 -51.14 31.58
N SER A 5 8.41 -50.61 30.82
CA SER A 5 8.62 -49.46 29.96
C SER A 5 8.88 -48.21 30.81
N ALA A 6 10.08 -47.64 30.71
CA ALA A 6 10.45 -46.40 31.38
C ALA A 6 9.67 -45.20 30.81
N PRO A 7 9.33 -44.19 31.63
CA PRO A 7 8.63 -43.00 31.15
C PRO A 7 9.54 -42.15 30.25
N GLN A 8 9.09 -41.92 29.01
CA GLN A 8 9.71 -40.98 28.08
C GLN A 8 9.48 -39.54 28.55
N ASN A 9 10.57 -38.79 28.70
CA ASN A 9 10.54 -37.37 29.03
C ASN A 9 10.03 -36.55 27.82
N PRO A 10 9.17 -35.53 28.00
CA PRO A 10 8.71 -34.69 26.89
C PRO A 10 9.89 -33.87 26.34
N GLN A 11 10.18 -34.00 25.04
CA GLN A 11 11.09 -33.09 24.35
C GLN A 11 10.45 -31.69 24.21
N PRO A 12 11.22 -30.60 24.33
CA PRO A 12 10.70 -29.26 24.07
C PRO A 12 10.32 -29.14 22.60
N GLN A 13 9.03 -28.99 22.35
CA GLN A 13 8.50 -28.74 21.02
C GLN A 13 8.78 -27.27 20.68
N GLY A 14 9.68 -27.04 19.73
CA GLY A 14 10.01 -25.68 19.27
C GLY A 14 8.76 -24.94 18.78
N THR A 15 8.66 -23.66 19.11
CA THR A 15 7.57 -22.79 18.63
C THR A 15 7.55 -22.77 17.11
N PRO A 16 6.38 -22.98 16.46
CA PRO A 16 6.27 -22.89 15.01
C PRO A 16 6.66 -21.49 14.50
N PRO A 17 7.27 -21.37 13.31
CA PRO A 17 7.53 -20.07 12.69
C PRO A 17 6.21 -19.30 12.53
N GLN A 18 6.19 -18.04 12.97
CA GLN A 18 5.03 -17.19 12.75
C GLN A 18 4.95 -16.77 11.28
N ALA A 19 3.77 -16.90 10.68
CA ALA A 19 3.53 -16.49 9.30
C ALA A 19 3.63 -14.95 9.17
N PRO A 20 4.05 -14.43 8.00
CA PRO A 20 3.98 -13.01 7.70
C PRO A 20 2.56 -12.47 7.88
N ALA A 21 2.42 -11.34 8.55
CA ALA A 21 1.15 -10.68 8.76
C ALA A 21 1.25 -9.20 8.33
N MET A 22 0.20 -8.70 7.67
CA MET A 22 0.08 -7.30 7.28
C MET A 22 -1.24 -6.73 7.78
N ARG A 23 -1.19 -5.53 8.37
CA ARG A 23 -2.36 -4.79 8.85
C ARG A 23 -2.36 -3.39 8.26
N VAL A 24 -3.52 -2.94 7.79
CA VAL A 24 -3.73 -1.53 7.43
C VAL A 24 -4.13 -0.77 8.69
N LEU A 25 -3.35 0.22 9.08
CA LEU A 25 -3.60 1.04 10.27
C LEU A 25 -4.39 2.30 9.93
N GLY A 26 -4.15 2.87 8.76
CA GLY A 26 -4.82 4.08 8.32
C GLY A 26 -4.59 4.31 6.84
N GLN A 27 -5.48 5.08 6.25
CA GLN A 27 -5.38 5.55 4.88
C GLN A 27 -5.87 6.98 4.81
N TYR A 28 -5.18 7.80 4.04
CA TYR A 28 -5.43 9.22 4.02
C TYR A 28 -4.90 9.87 2.75
N ILE A 29 -5.48 11.02 2.41
CA ILE A 29 -5.00 11.89 1.33
C ILE A 29 -4.00 12.86 1.97
N LYS A 30 -2.78 12.88 1.45
CA LYS A 30 -1.74 13.85 1.84
C LYS A 30 -1.95 15.17 1.13
N ASP A 31 -2.21 15.08 -0.16
CA ASP A 31 -2.47 16.23 -0.99
C ASP A 31 -3.41 15.83 -2.14
N LEU A 32 -4.27 16.77 -2.53
CA LEU A 32 -5.18 16.61 -3.66
C LEU A 32 -5.37 17.96 -4.31
N SER A 33 -5.04 18.05 -5.59
CA SER A 33 -5.34 19.19 -6.42
C SER A 33 -6.26 18.77 -7.57
N PHE A 34 -7.21 19.63 -7.89
CA PHE A 34 -8.06 19.45 -9.04
C PHE A 34 -8.35 20.81 -9.67
N GLU A 35 -8.09 20.92 -10.96
CA GLU A 35 -8.39 22.09 -11.76
C GLU A 35 -9.24 21.68 -12.95
N ASN A 36 -10.29 22.47 -13.22
CA ASN A 36 -11.18 22.25 -14.36
C ASN A 36 -11.23 23.51 -15.26
N PRO A 37 -10.19 23.76 -16.07
CA PRO A 37 -10.20 24.89 -17.01
C PRO A 37 -11.28 24.76 -18.10
N GLY A 38 -11.65 23.52 -18.46
CA GLY A 38 -12.65 23.21 -19.47
C GLY A 38 -14.07 23.32 -18.97
N VAL A 39 -14.51 24.52 -18.56
CA VAL A 39 -15.90 24.78 -18.18
C VAL A 39 -16.79 24.89 -19.42
N GLY A 40 -17.28 23.75 -19.92
CA GLY A 40 -18.17 23.72 -21.09
C GLY A 40 -18.61 22.29 -21.46
N PRO A 41 -19.58 22.16 -22.39
CA PRO A 41 -19.97 20.84 -22.89
C PRO A 41 -18.80 20.21 -23.66
N VAL A 42 -18.31 19.08 -23.18
CA VAL A 42 -17.27 18.29 -23.84
C VAL A 42 -17.92 17.53 -24.99
N GLN A 43 -17.68 17.98 -26.22
CA GLN A 43 -18.28 17.40 -27.44
C GLN A 43 -17.42 16.29 -28.05
N ALA A 44 -16.10 16.33 -27.82
CA ALA A 44 -15.14 15.34 -28.31
C ALA A 44 -14.68 14.41 -27.18
N GLN A 45 -14.42 13.14 -27.50
CA GLN A 45 -13.89 12.17 -26.54
C GLN A 45 -12.52 12.65 -26.02
N PRO A 46 -12.33 12.81 -24.71
CA PRO A 46 -11.07 13.29 -24.16
C PRO A 46 -9.96 12.23 -24.24
N ASN A 47 -8.75 12.71 -24.51
CA ASN A 47 -7.51 11.96 -24.29
C ASN A 47 -7.04 12.17 -22.85
N ILE A 48 -6.70 11.08 -22.16
CA ILE A 48 -6.24 11.08 -20.77
C ILE A 48 -4.77 10.66 -20.74
N ASP A 49 -3.91 11.54 -20.26
CA ASP A 49 -2.54 11.21 -19.86
C ASP A 49 -2.52 10.91 -18.36
N LEU A 50 -1.94 9.77 -17.98
CA LEU A 50 -1.96 9.25 -16.62
C LEU A 50 -0.56 8.84 -16.15
N GLY A 51 -0.07 9.50 -15.10
CA GLY A 51 1.14 9.15 -14.37
C GLY A 51 0.82 8.47 -13.05
N ILE A 52 1.57 7.40 -12.73
CA ILE A 52 1.47 6.67 -11.47
C ILE A 52 2.87 6.45 -10.90
N ASP A 53 3.09 6.85 -9.66
CA ASP A 53 4.30 6.57 -8.89
C ASP A 53 3.90 5.92 -7.55
N VAL A 54 4.58 4.82 -7.21
CA VAL A 54 4.35 4.08 -5.97
C VAL A 54 5.65 4.04 -5.18
N GLY A 55 5.58 4.54 -3.96
CA GLY A 55 6.70 4.55 -3.01
C GLY A 55 6.32 3.86 -1.71
N ALA A 56 7.32 3.32 -1.02
CA ALA A 56 7.17 2.82 0.34
C ALA A 56 8.36 3.27 1.17
N THR A 57 8.09 3.81 2.36
CA THR A 57 9.11 4.29 3.28
C THR A 57 8.86 3.74 4.69
N PRO A 58 9.88 3.29 5.42
CA PRO A 58 9.72 2.92 6.83
C PRO A 58 9.26 4.14 7.64
N HIS A 59 8.29 3.93 8.53
CA HIS A 59 7.83 4.99 9.44
C HIS A 59 8.89 5.24 10.52
N ALA A 60 9.01 6.51 10.97
CA ALA A 60 10.02 6.92 11.95
C ALA A 60 9.94 6.16 13.28
N ASP A 61 8.73 5.78 13.70
CA ASP A 61 8.48 5.03 14.94
C ASP A 61 8.95 3.56 14.89
N GLY A 62 9.41 3.07 13.74
CA GLY A 62 9.94 1.71 13.58
C GLY A 62 8.87 0.61 13.70
N ASN A 63 9.26 -0.57 14.17
CA ASN A 63 8.36 -1.70 14.48
C ASN A 63 7.55 -2.27 13.30
N GLY A 64 8.16 -2.34 12.12
CA GLY A 64 7.50 -2.87 10.93
C GLY A 64 6.41 -1.97 10.38
N LEU A 65 6.41 -0.70 10.75
CA LEU A 65 5.51 0.31 10.19
C LEU A 65 6.09 0.87 8.88
N TYR A 66 5.26 0.89 7.85
CA TYR A 66 5.58 1.42 6.53
C TYR A 66 4.49 2.34 6.06
N GLU A 67 4.89 3.49 5.55
CA GLU A 67 4.01 4.37 4.80
C GLU A 67 4.21 4.12 3.32
N VAL A 68 3.14 3.68 2.67
CA VAL A 68 3.09 3.47 1.22
C VAL A 68 2.35 4.64 0.61
N SER A 69 3.00 5.34 -0.31
CA SER A 69 2.42 6.46 -1.06
C SER A 69 2.10 6.06 -2.50
N LEU A 70 0.95 6.48 -2.99
CA LEU A 70 0.52 6.43 -4.38
C LEU A 70 0.35 7.86 -4.87
N LYS A 71 1.24 8.30 -5.76
CA LYS A 71 1.12 9.58 -6.45
C LYS A 71 0.52 9.35 -7.83
N LEU A 72 -0.59 10.03 -8.10
CA LEU A 72 -1.30 9.96 -9.36
C LEU A 72 -1.36 11.35 -9.98
N SER A 73 -1.02 11.47 -11.26
CA SER A 73 -1.29 12.66 -12.06
C SER A 73 -2.16 12.28 -13.24
N ALA A 74 -3.20 13.06 -13.51
CA ALA A 74 -4.09 12.85 -14.65
C ALA A 74 -4.34 14.19 -15.34
N LYS A 75 -4.15 14.23 -16.67
CA LYS A 75 -4.44 15.38 -17.49
C LYS A 75 -5.35 14.98 -18.65
N ALA A 76 -6.54 15.56 -18.68
CA ALA A 76 -7.49 15.37 -19.76
C ALA A 76 -7.41 16.49 -20.78
N THR A 77 -7.39 16.13 -22.07
CA THR A 77 -7.37 17.08 -23.18
C THR A 77 -8.35 16.68 -24.28
N ALA A 78 -8.94 17.65 -24.96
CA ALA A 78 -9.73 17.44 -26.17
C ALA A 78 -9.51 18.61 -27.13
N GLU A 79 -9.30 18.34 -28.43
CA GLU A 79 -9.09 19.38 -29.45
C GLU A 79 -8.09 20.48 -28.99
N GLN A 80 -6.97 20.03 -28.41
CA GLN A 80 -5.88 20.84 -27.85
C GLN A 80 -6.23 21.69 -26.62
N ALA A 81 -7.48 21.69 -26.13
CA ALA A 81 -7.86 22.30 -24.88
C ALA A 81 -7.65 21.35 -23.68
N VAL A 82 -7.20 21.90 -22.55
CA VAL A 82 -7.16 21.17 -21.27
C VAL A 82 -8.55 21.18 -20.66
N LEU A 83 -9.09 19.99 -20.39
CA LEU A 83 -10.39 19.85 -19.75
C LEU A 83 -10.22 19.90 -18.24
N PHE A 84 -9.40 19.00 -17.69
CA PHE A 84 -9.06 18.99 -16.28
C PHE A 84 -7.63 18.51 -16.04
N ILE A 85 -7.12 18.87 -14.87
CA ILE A 85 -5.88 18.35 -14.29
C ILE A 85 -6.22 17.87 -12.88
N CYS A 86 -5.75 16.69 -12.52
CA CYS A 86 -5.90 16.09 -11.20
C CYS A 86 -4.55 15.59 -10.72
N GLU A 87 -4.14 15.95 -9.51
CA GLU A 87 -3.00 15.35 -8.84
C GLU A 87 -3.44 14.85 -7.47
N LEU A 88 -3.06 13.63 -7.12
CA LEU A 88 -3.39 12.99 -5.86
C LEU A 88 -2.12 12.38 -5.26
N ASP A 89 -1.77 12.77 -4.04
CA ASP A 89 -0.86 12.06 -3.16
C ASP A 89 -1.69 11.33 -2.09
N TYR A 90 -1.84 10.03 -2.26
CA TYR A 90 -2.57 9.16 -1.35
C TYR A 90 -1.58 8.30 -0.56
N ALA A 91 -1.84 8.09 0.72
CA ALA A 91 -0.98 7.27 1.56
C ALA A 91 -1.77 6.27 2.40
N GLY A 92 -1.14 5.13 2.65
CA GLY A 92 -1.58 4.15 3.65
C GLY A 92 -0.45 3.85 4.64
N LEU A 93 -0.80 3.75 5.91
CA LEU A 93 0.09 3.28 6.96
C LEU A 93 -0.19 1.79 7.20
N PHE A 94 0.85 0.97 7.04
CA PHE A 94 0.78 -0.48 7.15
C PHE A 94 1.71 -0.95 8.26
N GLN A 95 1.27 -1.95 9.03
CA GLN A 95 2.13 -2.71 9.92
C GLN A 95 2.39 -4.08 9.31
N ILE A 96 3.65 -4.40 9.10
CA ILE A 96 4.12 -5.69 8.57
C ILE A 96 4.93 -6.38 9.67
N GLN A 97 4.53 -7.60 10.02
CA GLN A 97 5.18 -8.43 11.02
C GLN A 97 5.61 -9.75 10.41
N ASN A 98 6.69 -10.33 10.92
CA ASN A 98 7.20 -11.64 10.51
C ASN A 98 7.48 -11.78 9.00
N ALA A 99 7.73 -10.65 8.31
CA ALA A 99 8.20 -10.68 6.93
C ALA A 99 9.63 -11.25 6.90
N GLN A 100 9.85 -12.26 6.05
CA GLN A 100 11.18 -12.79 5.80
C GLN A 100 12.01 -11.71 5.10
N GLN A 101 13.18 -11.36 5.64
CA GLN A 101 14.16 -10.57 4.90
C GLN A 101 14.81 -11.53 3.89
N GLY A 102 14.49 -11.33 2.61
CA GLY A 102 15.15 -12.02 1.50
C GLY A 102 16.54 -11.46 1.24
#